data_AF-A0A9D6HXG1-F1
#
_entry.id   AF-A0A9D6HXG1-F1
#
_cell.length_a   1.000
_cell.length_b   1.000
_cell.length_c   1.000
_cell.angle_alpha   90.00
_cell.angle_beta   90.00
_cell.angle_gamma   90.00
#
_symmetry.space_group_name_H-M   'P 1'
#
loop_
_entity.id
_entity.type
_entity.pdbx_description
1 polymer ?
#
loop_
_entity_poly.entity_id
_entity_poly.type
_entity_poly.pdbx_seq_one_letter_code
_entity_poly.pdbx_strand_id
1 'polypeptide(L)'
;MNQILSSSTLGRAFAEDKDAVNALIDAESGNMGDVVDDLAVIREVGTGHSAMAGKIEQFVRLLNAEGALETDLVQKDYEMIGKSLRPWETWKENTDSFLNLLEARGYQPYPGQTAKPAYYARENPAYNAREDYLLIDQVVSRDSGKGKEERMHATKKLIDLMKIAGKDKAHAAFKVIYGLPTQQPAKIERYEANL
;
A
#
# COMPACT_ATOMS: atom_id res chain seq x y z
N MET A 1 -3.15 15.26 27.32
CA MET A 1 -3.54 16.39 26.44
C MET A 1 -4.05 15.81 25.12
N ASN A 2 -5.27 15.26 25.04
CA ASN A 2 -5.71 14.58 23.78
C ASN A 2 -7.23 14.59 23.48
N GLN A 3 -8.04 15.48 24.08
CA GLN A 3 -9.48 15.53 23.80
C GLN A 3 -9.94 16.70 22.90
N ILE A 4 -9.05 17.64 22.57
CA ILE A 4 -9.43 18.83 21.79
C ILE A 4 -9.25 18.62 20.27
N LEU A 5 -8.45 17.62 19.87
CA LEU A 5 -8.21 17.30 18.45
C LEU A 5 -9.37 16.52 17.79
N SER A 6 -10.17 15.77 18.56
CA SER A 6 -11.18 14.86 17.98
C SER A 6 -12.37 15.59 17.35
N SER A 7 -12.88 16.65 17.99
CA SER A 7 -14.00 17.43 17.46
C SER A 7 -13.60 18.31 16.27
N SER A 8 -12.40 18.88 16.29
CA SER A 8 -11.93 19.77 15.22
C SER A 8 -11.51 19.03 13.95
N THR A 9 -10.88 17.86 14.08
CA THR A 9 -10.44 17.07 12.92
C THR A 9 -11.63 16.48 12.18
N LEU A 10 -12.54 15.83 12.92
CA LEU A 10 -13.76 15.26 12.37
C LEU A 10 -14.67 16.35 11.77
N GLY A 11 -14.93 17.43 12.51
CA GLY A 11 -15.77 18.53 12.03
C GLY A 11 -15.24 19.21 10.77
N ARG A 12 -13.91 19.34 10.64
CA ARG A 12 -13.28 19.89 9.44
C ARG A 12 -13.31 18.91 8.27
N ALA A 13 -13.07 17.62 8.49
CA ALA A 13 -13.17 16.60 7.44
C ALA A 13 -14.61 16.51 6.89
N PHE A 14 -15.62 16.54 7.77
CA PHE A 14 -17.03 16.59 7.36
C PHE A 14 -17.40 17.85 6.58
N ALA A 15 -16.78 18.99 6.91
CA ALA A 15 -16.99 20.23 6.16
C ALA A 15 -16.33 20.19 4.77
N GLU A 16 -15.25 19.41 4.61
CA GLU A 16 -14.55 19.23 3.34
C GLU A 16 -15.25 18.22 2.44
N ASP A 17 -15.63 17.05 2.95
CA ASP A 17 -16.41 16.03 2.22
C ASP A 17 -17.13 15.05 3.15
N LYS A 18 -18.45 15.23 3.31
CA LYS A 18 -19.29 14.41 4.20
C LYS A 18 -19.42 12.96 3.71
N ASP A 19 -19.48 12.73 2.41
CA ASP A 19 -19.76 11.40 1.87
C ASP A 19 -18.53 10.51 2.00
N ALA A 20 -17.33 11.07 1.77
CA ALA A 20 -16.08 10.37 2.02
C ALA A 20 -15.91 9.98 3.50
N VAL A 21 -16.25 10.88 4.44
CA VAL A 21 -16.17 10.58 5.87
C VAL A 21 -17.19 9.51 6.28
N ASN A 22 -18.39 9.52 5.72
CA ASN A 22 -19.36 8.45 5.98
C ASN A 22 -18.85 7.09 5.47
N ALA A 23 -18.20 7.04 4.31
CA ALA A 23 -17.61 5.81 3.79
C ALA A 23 -16.51 5.26 4.72
N LEU A 24 -15.72 6.14 5.35
CA LEU A 24 -14.74 5.74 6.37
C LEU A 24 -15.41 5.21 7.64
N ILE A 25 -16.46 5.88 8.11
CA ILE A 25 -17.26 5.42 9.27
C ILE A 25 -17.83 4.03 9.02
N ASP A 26 -18.37 3.79 7.82
CA ASP A 26 -18.93 2.49 7.45
C ASP A 26 -17.85 1.41 7.39
N ALA A 27 -16.67 1.73 6.82
CA ALA A 27 -15.55 0.80 6.72
C ALA A 27 -14.98 0.42 8.11
N GLU A 28 -14.96 1.37 9.04
CA GLU A 28 -14.58 1.16 10.45
C GLU A 28 -15.73 0.59 11.30
N SER A 29 -16.83 0.15 10.68
CA SER A 29 -18.01 -0.42 11.37
C SER A 29 -18.56 0.49 12.48
N GLY A 30 -18.42 1.81 12.32
CA GLY A 30 -18.86 2.82 13.28
C GLY A 30 -17.91 3.08 14.46
N ASN A 31 -16.69 2.52 14.46
CA ASN A 31 -15.71 2.83 15.50
C ASN A 31 -15.14 4.24 15.36
N MET A 32 -15.76 5.20 16.04
CA MET A 32 -15.38 6.61 15.97
C MET A 32 -13.98 6.92 16.52
N GLY A 33 -13.40 6.03 17.34
CA GLY A 33 -12.00 6.17 17.76
C GLY A 33 -11.06 6.00 16.57
N ASP A 34 -11.20 4.87 15.88
CA ASP A 34 -10.41 4.50 14.72
C ASP A 34 -10.59 5.51 13.58
N VAL A 35 -11.84 5.94 13.31
CA VAL A 35 -12.13 6.99 12.32
C VAL A 35 -11.37 8.30 12.59
N VAL A 36 -11.28 8.73 13.86
CA VAL A 36 -10.57 9.97 14.22
C VAL A 36 -9.06 9.80 14.02
N ASP A 37 -8.52 8.66 14.41
CA ASP A 37 -7.09 8.35 14.25
C ASP A 37 -6.72 8.22 12.77
N ASP A 38 -7.54 7.56 11.96
CA ASP A 38 -7.37 7.47 10.51
C ASP A 38 -7.41 8.83 9.82
N LEU A 39 -8.38 9.69 10.19
CA LEU A 39 -8.44 11.04 9.65
C LEU A 39 -7.20 11.88 10.03
N ALA A 40 -6.60 11.63 11.18
CA ALA A 40 -5.36 12.27 11.57
C ALA A 40 -4.20 11.79 10.68
N VAL A 41 -4.06 10.48 10.47
CA VAL A 41 -3.04 9.88 9.57
C VAL A 41 -3.23 10.37 8.13
N ILE A 42 -4.45 10.30 7.59
CA ILE A 42 -4.77 10.76 6.24
C ILE A 42 -4.38 12.23 6.04
N ARG A 43 -4.58 13.06 7.07
CA ARG A 43 -4.24 14.48 7.01
C ARG A 43 -2.74 14.75 7.12
N GLU A 44 -2.06 14.05 8.01
CA GLU A 44 -0.62 14.21 8.25
C GLU A 44 0.20 13.71 7.06
N VAL A 45 -0.13 12.50 6.58
CA VAL A 45 0.61 11.80 5.52
C VAL A 45 0.17 12.27 4.15
N GLY A 46 -1.12 12.59 4.00
CA GLY A 46 -1.75 13.02 2.76
C GLY A 46 -1.31 14.40 2.30
N THR A 47 -0.02 14.66 2.24
CA THR A 47 0.54 15.78 1.46
C THR A 47 0.56 15.37 -0.02
N GLY A 48 0.22 16.29 -0.93
CA GLY A 48 0.12 15.99 -2.38
C GLY A 48 -1.17 16.48 -3.05
N HIS A 49 -1.25 16.31 -4.37
CA HIS A 49 -2.26 16.94 -5.25
C HIS A 49 -3.68 16.36 -5.17
N SER A 50 -3.91 15.32 -4.38
CA SER A 50 -5.26 14.75 -4.21
C SER A 50 -6.08 15.55 -3.19
N ALA A 51 -7.36 15.76 -3.49
CA ALA A 51 -8.32 16.30 -2.51
C ALA A 51 -8.48 15.34 -1.32
N MET A 52 -8.90 15.86 -0.16
CA MET A 52 -9.13 15.06 1.06
C MET A 52 -10.07 13.87 0.78
N ALA A 53 -11.14 14.10 0.03
CA ALA A 53 -12.07 13.05 -0.39
C ALA A 53 -11.38 11.87 -1.10
N GLY A 54 -10.54 12.15 -2.09
CA GLY A 54 -9.81 11.11 -2.82
C GLY A 54 -8.78 10.37 -1.95
N LYS A 55 -8.21 11.05 -0.94
CA LYS A 55 -7.30 10.46 0.04
C LYS A 55 -8.03 9.50 0.98
N ILE A 56 -9.21 9.91 1.48
CA ILE A 56 -10.08 9.05 2.30
C ILE A 56 -10.54 7.85 1.48
N GLU A 57 -10.97 8.05 0.23
CA GLU A 57 -11.35 6.96 -0.66
C GLU A 57 -10.24 5.91 -0.80
N GLN A 58 -8.98 6.34 -1.00
CA GLN A 58 -7.86 5.41 -1.10
C GLN A 58 -7.57 4.70 0.23
N PHE A 59 -7.69 5.39 1.36
CA PHE A 59 -7.55 4.78 2.67
C PHE A 59 -8.60 3.69 2.90
N VAL A 60 -9.87 3.98 2.62
CA VAL A 60 -10.98 3.02 2.73
C VAL A 60 -10.75 1.79 1.84
N ARG A 61 -10.17 1.97 0.65
CA ARG A 61 -9.83 0.84 -0.22
C ARG A 61 -8.75 -0.06 0.39
N LEU A 62 -7.74 0.50 1.06
CA LEU A 62 -6.75 -0.29 1.79
C LEU A 62 -7.39 -1.00 2.98
N LEU A 63 -8.22 -0.29 3.74
CA LEU A 63 -8.94 -0.84 4.90
C LEU A 63 -9.80 -2.05 4.53
N ASN A 64 -10.55 -1.94 3.42
CA ASN A 64 -11.35 -3.05 2.90
C ASN A 64 -10.50 -4.19 2.35
N ALA A 65 -9.33 -3.89 1.78
CA ALA A 65 -8.44 -4.90 1.22
C ALA A 65 -7.70 -5.70 2.29
N GLU A 66 -7.33 -5.08 3.41
CA GLU A 66 -6.66 -5.71 4.55
C GLU A 66 -7.63 -6.27 5.60
N GLY A 67 -8.89 -5.88 5.53
CA GLY A 67 -9.91 -6.22 6.52
C GLY A 67 -9.83 -5.27 7.72
N ALA A 68 -10.96 -4.64 8.04
CA ALA A 68 -11.12 -3.59 9.06
C ALA A 68 -10.74 -3.97 10.52
N LEU A 69 -10.11 -5.13 10.74
CA LEU A 69 -9.60 -5.55 12.06
C LEU A 69 -8.14 -5.13 12.30
N GLU A 70 -7.51 -4.55 11.28
CA GLU A 70 -6.08 -4.21 11.26
C GLU A 70 -5.86 -2.74 10.87
N THR A 71 -6.64 -1.82 11.44
CA THR A 71 -6.53 -0.37 11.17
C THR A 71 -5.09 0.15 11.34
N ASP A 72 -4.37 -0.27 12.39
CA ASP A 72 -2.95 0.07 12.59
C ASP A 72 -2.02 -0.36 11.42
N LEU A 73 -2.35 -1.46 10.74
CA LEU A 73 -1.60 -1.94 9.57
C LEU A 73 -1.89 -1.07 8.36
N VAL A 74 -3.17 -0.79 8.13
CA VAL A 74 -3.64 0.04 7.03
C VAL A 74 -3.05 1.44 7.15
N GLN A 75 -2.98 2.00 8.35
CA GLN A 75 -2.31 3.28 8.61
C GLN A 75 -0.83 3.25 8.21
N LYS A 76 -0.10 2.18 8.55
CA LYS A 76 1.31 2.02 8.17
C LYS A 76 1.52 1.85 6.67
N ASP A 77 0.62 1.14 5.99
CA ASP A 77 0.69 0.98 4.54
C ASP A 77 0.34 2.27 3.81
N TYR A 78 -0.65 3.00 4.33
CA TYR A 78 -0.96 4.35 3.87
C TYR A 78 0.23 5.30 4.04
N GLU A 79 0.88 5.27 5.20
CA GLU A 79 2.13 6.01 5.45
C GLU A 79 3.25 5.64 4.50
N MET A 80 3.47 4.35 4.26
CA MET A 80 4.50 3.85 3.35
C MET A 80 4.24 4.37 1.93
N ILE A 81 3.00 4.26 1.46
CA ILE A 81 2.57 4.78 0.15
C ILE A 81 2.80 6.29 0.08
N GLY A 82 2.38 7.04 1.10
CA GLY A 82 2.55 8.49 1.14
C GLY A 82 4.01 8.93 1.11
N LYS A 83 4.90 8.23 1.83
CA LYS A 83 6.35 8.48 1.83
C LYS A 83 7.02 8.15 0.47
N SER A 84 6.41 7.26 -0.30
CA SER A 84 6.88 6.84 -1.63
C SER A 84 6.33 7.72 -2.76
N LEU A 85 5.35 8.57 -2.44
CA LEU A 85 4.65 9.41 -3.40
C LEU A 85 5.57 10.53 -3.93
N ARG A 86 5.70 10.60 -5.26
CA ARG A 86 6.40 11.70 -5.93
C ARG A 86 5.46 12.86 -6.20
N PRO A 87 5.97 14.10 -6.41
CA PRO A 87 5.13 15.28 -6.60
C PRO A 87 4.10 15.17 -7.72
N TRP A 88 4.38 14.40 -8.77
CA TRP A 88 3.51 14.20 -9.93
C TRP A 88 2.64 12.93 -9.86
N GLU A 89 2.81 12.10 -8.83
CA GLU A 89 2.03 10.87 -8.66
C GLU A 89 0.76 11.15 -7.85
N THR A 90 -0.26 10.32 -8.06
CA THR A 90 -1.50 10.39 -7.28
C THR A 90 -1.56 9.28 -6.23
N TRP A 91 -2.31 9.55 -5.15
CA TRP A 91 -2.66 8.53 -4.15
C TRP A 91 -3.32 7.31 -4.79
N LYS A 92 -4.22 7.53 -5.75
CA LYS A 92 -4.95 6.48 -6.44
C LYS A 92 -4.01 5.49 -7.14
N GLU A 93 -3.06 5.97 -7.93
CA GLU A 93 -2.17 5.12 -8.71
C GLU A 93 -1.23 4.27 -7.85
N ASN A 94 -0.76 4.86 -6.74
CA ASN A 94 0.10 4.15 -5.80
C ASN A 94 -0.67 3.13 -4.97
N THR A 95 -1.87 3.48 -4.52
CA THR A 95 -2.79 2.56 -3.84
C THR A 95 -3.16 1.41 -4.77
N ASP A 96 -3.52 1.68 -6.03
CA ASP A 96 -3.79 0.66 -7.04
C ASP A 96 -2.60 -0.29 -7.23
N SER A 97 -1.39 0.25 -7.31
CA SER A 97 -0.17 -0.56 -7.44
C SER A 97 0.03 -1.48 -6.24
N PHE A 98 -0.18 -0.97 -5.02
CA PHE A 98 -0.05 -1.75 -3.80
C PHE A 98 -1.13 -2.85 -3.70
N LEU A 99 -2.39 -2.52 -3.97
CA LEU A 99 -3.50 -3.48 -3.96
C LEU A 99 -3.29 -4.62 -4.97
N ASN A 100 -2.75 -4.31 -6.16
CA ASN A 100 -2.39 -5.34 -7.15
C ASN A 100 -1.31 -6.30 -6.63
N LEU A 101 -0.36 -5.82 -5.81
CA LEU A 101 0.67 -6.65 -5.19
C LEU A 101 0.08 -7.53 -4.09
N LEU A 102 -0.82 -6.99 -3.26
CA LEU A 102 -1.56 -7.76 -2.25
C LEU A 102 -2.30 -8.94 -2.90
N GLU A 103 -3.07 -8.66 -3.96
CA GLU A 103 -3.79 -9.69 -4.71
C GLU A 103 -2.83 -10.71 -5.33
N ALA A 104 -1.76 -10.26 -5.98
CA ALA A 104 -0.76 -11.15 -6.58
C ALA A 104 -0.04 -12.04 -5.56
N ARG A 105 0.17 -11.53 -4.34
CA ARG A 105 0.69 -12.32 -3.20
C ARG A 105 -0.34 -13.27 -2.64
N GLY A 106 -1.59 -13.24 -3.11
CA GLY A 106 -2.69 -14.09 -2.66
C GLY A 106 -3.22 -13.66 -1.31
N TYR A 107 -3.03 -12.39 -0.95
CA TYR A 107 -3.72 -11.82 0.19
C TYR A 107 -5.21 -11.77 -0.15
N GLN A 108 -6.03 -12.41 0.67
CA GLN A 108 -7.47 -12.26 0.62
C GLN A 108 -7.90 -11.65 1.96
N PRO A 109 -8.70 -10.56 1.96
CA PRO A 109 -9.31 -10.07 3.19
C PRO A 109 -10.15 -11.21 3.76
N TYR A 110 -9.75 -11.75 4.91
CA TYR A 110 -10.41 -12.89 5.52
C TYR A 110 -11.82 -12.46 5.99
N PRO A 111 -12.91 -12.95 5.40
CA PRO A 111 -14.24 -12.67 5.91
C PRO A 111 -14.46 -13.53 7.16
N GLY A 112 -14.47 -12.91 8.34
CA GLY A 112 -14.93 -13.55 9.59
C GLY A 112 -13.88 -14.28 10.44
N GLN A 113 -12.59 -13.99 10.30
CA GLN A 113 -11.59 -14.44 11.29
C GLN A 113 -11.56 -13.50 12.51
N THR A 114 -11.69 -14.07 13.71
CA THR A 114 -11.55 -13.39 15.01
C THR A 114 -10.11 -13.40 15.54
N ALA A 115 -9.16 -13.97 14.79
CA ALA A 115 -7.78 -14.12 15.21
C ALA A 115 -6.85 -13.37 14.25
N LYS A 116 -6.11 -12.40 14.79
CA LYS A 116 -5.07 -11.65 14.09
C LYS A 116 -3.96 -12.61 13.64
N PRO A 117 -3.71 -12.83 12.33
CA PRO A 117 -2.53 -13.58 11.90
C PRO A 117 -1.26 -12.85 12.35
N ALA A 118 -0.22 -13.59 12.72
CA ALA A 118 1.03 -13.00 13.22
C ALA A 118 1.68 -12.08 12.16
N TYR A 119 1.57 -10.78 12.42
CA TYR A 119 1.92 -9.61 11.63
C TYR A 119 3.29 -9.64 10.89
N TYR A 120 4.32 -10.28 11.45
CA TYR A 120 5.70 -10.30 10.89
C TYR A 120 6.17 -11.66 10.39
N ALA A 121 5.28 -12.64 10.29
CA ALA A 121 5.67 -13.89 9.66
C ALA A 121 6.01 -13.59 8.20
N ARG A 122 7.20 -13.98 7.72
CA ARG A 122 7.56 -13.91 6.28
C ARG A 122 6.57 -14.65 5.38
N GLU A 123 5.76 -15.51 5.98
CA GLU A 123 4.69 -16.27 5.33
C GLU A 123 3.41 -15.43 5.14
N ASN A 124 3.29 -14.25 5.76
CA ASN A 124 2.16 -13.34 5.56
C ASN A 124 2.25 -12.66 4.18
N PRO A 125 1.26 -12.87 3.28
CA PRO A 125 1.25 -12.26 1.96
C PRO A 125 1.33 -10.73 1.96
N ALA A 126 0.76 -10.05 2.98
CA ALA A 126 0.82 -8.60 3.09
C ALA A 126 2.23 -8.08 3.40
N TYR A 127 2.98 -8.79 4.26
CA TYR A 127 4.39 -8.46 4.51
C TYR A 127 5.22 -8.49 3.21
N ASN A 128 5.02 -9.53 2.40
CA ASN A 128 5.73 -9.67 1.14
C ASN A 128 5.31 -8.61 0.10
N ALA A 129 4.02 -8.21 0.08
CA ALA A 129 3.56 -7.13 -0.79
C ALA A 129 4.18 -5.77 -0.43
N ARG A 130 4.40 -5.49 0.86
CA ARG A 130 5.10 -4.28 1.34
C ARG A 130 6.55 -4.25 0.89
N GLU A 131 7.28 -5.35 1.09
CA GLU A 131 8.67 -5.48 0.62
C GLU A 131 8.76 -5.31 -0.90
N ASP A 132 7.82 -5.87 -1.65
CA ASP A 132 7.75 -5.72 -3.10
C ASP A 132 7.44 -4.28 -3.54
N TYR A 133 6.54 -3.59 -2.84
CA TYR A 133 6.23 -2.20 -3.12
C TYR A 133 7.44 -1.28 -2.87
N LEU A 134 8.15 -1.48 -1.75
CA LEU A 134 9.40 -0.76 -1.46
C LEU A 134 10.51 -1.09 -2.46
N LEU A 135 10.57 -2.34 -2.94
CA LEU A 135 11.49 -2.74 -3.99
C LEU A 135 11.20 -2.01 -5.31
N ILE A 136 9.93 -1.87 -5.66
CA ILE A 136 9.51 -1.09 -6.82
C ILE A 136 9.89 0.39 -6.63
N ASP A 137 9.67 0.98 -5.46
CA ASP A 137 10.04 2.38 -5.21
C ASP A 137 11.54 2.65 -5.42
N GLN A 138 12.41 1.68 -5.12
CA GLN A 138 13.86 1.78 -5.34
C GLN A 138 14.26 1.84 -6.82
N VAL A 139 13.49 1.24 -7.73
CA VAL A 139 13.85 1.18 -9.16
C VAL A 139 13.20 2.27 -10.00
N VAL A 140 12.14 2.90 -9.49
CA VAL A 140 11.45 4.01 -10.17
C VAL A 140 12.31 5.27 -10.01
N SER A 141 12.60 6.00 -11.08
CA SER A 141 13.55 7.12 -11.10
C SER A 141 12.96 8.41 -10.50
N ARG A 142 13.56 8.91 -9.42
CA ARG A 142 13.04 10.07 -8.66
C ARG A 142 12.98 11.37 -9.45
N ASP A 143 13.59 11.45 -10.63
CA ASP A 143 13.74 12.67 -11.41
C ASP A 143 13.16 12.57 -12.83
N SER A 144 12.61 11.43 -13.24
CA SER A 144 12.28 11.20 -14.66
C SER A 144 11.02 11.90 -15.16
N GLY A 145 10.19 12.47 -14.26
CA GLY A 145 8.84 12.95 -14.58
C GLY A 145 7.88 11.85 -15.09
N LYS A 146 8.37 10.62 -15.26
CA LYS A 146 7.68 9.42 -15.74
C LYS A 146 7.47 8.39 -14.63
N GLY A 147 7.61 8.80 -13.37
CA GLY A 147 7.55 7.90 -12.22
C GLY A 147 6.29 7.03 -12.20
N LYS A 148 5.15 7.57 -12.67
CA LYS A 148 3.91 6.80 -12.86
C LYS A 148 4.09 5.60 -13.79
N GLU A 149 4.53 5.83 -15.04
CA GLU A 149 4.66 4.76 -16.03
C GLU A 149 5.70 3.74 -15.60
N GLU A 150 6.80 4.21 -15.00
CA GLU A 150 7.85 3.37 -14.46
C GLU A 150 7.34 2.49 -13.32
N ARG A 151 6.58 3.04 -12.36
CA ARG A 151 6.00 2.28 -11.25
C ARG A 151 5.01 1.25 -11.75
N MET A 152 4.08 1.65 -12.62
CA MET A 152 3.11 0.71 -13.20
C MET A 152 3.80 -0.42 -13.99
N HIS A 153 4.84 -0.08 -14.75
CA HIS A 153 5.63 -1.07 -15.50
C HIS A 153 6.37 -2.03 -14.57
N ALA A 154 7.04 -1.50 -13.54
CA ALA A 154 7.75 -2.27 -12.52
C ALA A 154 6.80 -3.20 -11.75
N THR A 155 5.65 -2.69 -11.29
CA THR A 155 4.60 -3.48 -10.62
C THR A 155 4.14 -4.63 -11.52
N LYS A 156 3.79 -4.33 -12.78
CA LYS A 156 3.36 -5.36 -13.74
C LYS A 156 4.44 -6.41 -13.96
N LYS A 157 5.70 -5.99 -14.16
CA LYS A 157 6.83 -6.89 -14.38
C LYS A 157 7.03 -7.82 -13.19
N LEU A 158 6.94 -7.31 -11.97
CA LEU A 158 7.07 -8.12 -10.76
C LEU A 158 5.93 -9.14 -10.64
N ILE A 159 4.68 -8.73 -10.89
CA ILE A 159 3.53 -9.64 -10.90
C ILE A 159 3.68 -10.73 -11.96
N ASP A 160 4.15 -10.38 -13.16
CA ASP A 160 4.40 -11.37 -14.22
C ASP A 160 5.51 -12.36 -13.81
N LEU A 161 6.55 -11.90 -13.12
CA LEU A 161 7.56 -12.80 -12.53
C LEU A 161 6.96 -13.72 -11.45
N MET A 162 6.02 -13.25 -10.64
CA MET A 162 5.31 -14.10 -9.66
C MET A 162 4.54 -15.22 -10.34
N LYS A 163 3.90 -14.94 -11.49
CA LYS A 163 3.16 -15.93 -12.28
C LYS A 163 4.08 -16.97 -12.93
N ILE A 164 5.25 -16.56 -13.39
CA ILE A 164 6.18 -17.43 -14.14
C ILE A 164 7.09 -18.23 -13.19
N ALA A 165 7.72 -17.56 -12.22
CA ALA A 165 8.75 -18.14 -11.36
C ALA A 165 8.25 -18.55 -9.98
N GLY A 166 7.01 -18.18 -9.62
CA GLY A 166 6.48 -18.30 -8.27
C GLY A 166 6.79 -17.09 -7.39
N LYS A 167 5.93 -16.83 -6.40
CA LYS A 167 5.96 -15.65 -5.51
C LYS A 167 7.31 -15.47 -4.80
N ASP A 168 7.91 -16.56 -4.32
CA ASP A 168 9.15 -16.51 -3.53
C ASP A 168 10.38 -16.15 -4.37
N LYS A 169 10.40 -16.57 -5.64
CA LYS A 169 11.53 -16.35 -6.56
C LYS A 169 11.42 -15.02 -7.30
N ALA A 170 10.21 -14.49 -7.48
CA ALA A 170 9.96 -13.27 -8.23
C ALA A 170 10.71 -12.06 -7.67
N HIS A 171 10.76 -11.91 -6.33
CA HIS A 171 11.45 -10.81 -5.67
C HIS A 171 12.96 -10.82 -5.97
N ALA A 172 13.60 -11.99 -5.89
CA ALA A 172 15.02 -12.14 -6.22
C ALA A 172 15.28 -11.91 -7.72
N ALA A 173 14.45 -12.47 -8.60
CA ALA A 173 14.55 -12.26 -10.04
C ALA A 173 14.40 -10.78 -10.43
N PHE A 174 13.49 -10.05 -9.78
CA PHE A 174 13.29 -8.63 -9.99
C PHE A 174 14.53 -7.81 -9.63
N LYS A 175 15.15 -8.09 -8.47
CA LYS A 175 16.42 -7.46 -8.07
C LYS A 175 17.50 -7.63 -9.13
N VAL A 176 17.62 -8.83 -9.70
CA VAL A 176 18.60 -9.13 -10.76
C VAL A 176 18.33 -8.32 -12.02
N ILE A 177 17.08 -8.28 -12.48
CA ILE A 177 16.67 -7.56 -13.70
C ILE A 177 16.97 -6.06 -13.58
N TYR A 178 16.79 -5.47 -12.39
CA TYR A 178 17.02 -4.05 -12.14
C TYR A 178 18.40 -3.74 -11.52
N GLY A 179 19.31 -4.72 -11.44
CA GLY A 179 20.68 -4.50 -10.94
C GLY A 179 20.77 -4.12 -9.45
N LEU A 180 19.78 -4.49 -8.64
CA LEU A 180 19.76 -4.22 -7.20
C LEU A 180 20.60 -5.24 -6.40
N PRO A 181 21.20 -4.84 -5.27
CA PRO A 181 21.96 -5.76 -4.43
C PRO A 181 21.13 -6.95 -3.94
N THR A 182 21.64 -8.17 -4.13
CA THR A 182 21.05 -9.39 -3.57
C THR A 182 21.84 -9.79 -2.31
N GLN A 183 21.17 -9.92 -1.16
CA GLN A 183 21.82 -10.35 0.10
C GLN A 183 22.19 -11.86 0.13
N GLN A 184 22.14 -12.55 -1.02
CA GLN A 184 22.67 -13.90 -1.17
C GLN A 184 23.37 -14.07 -2.52
N PRO A 185 24.69 -14.35 -2.54
CA PRO A 185 25.32 -14.96 -3.71
C PRO A 185 24.95 -16.45 -3.73
N ALA A 186 23.76 -16.78 -4.21
CA ALA A 186 23.35 -18.16 -4.41
C ALA A 186 22.82 -18.36 -5.82
N LYS A 187 23.71 -18.81 -6.71
CA LYS A 187 23.46 -19.51 -7.97
C LYS A 187 22.19 -19.11 -8.72
N ILE A 188 22.25 -17.98 -9.44
CA ILE A 188 21.35 -17.74 -10.58
C ILE A 188 21.96 -18.49 -11.76
N GLU A 189 21.71 -19.80 -11.82
CA GLU A 189 21.92 -20.55 -13.06
C GLU A 189 20.82 -20.14 -14.05
N ARG A 190 21.22 -19.33 -15.05
CA ARG A 190 20.62 -19.14 -16.38
C ARG A 190 19.09 -19.06 -16.45
N TYR A 191 18.56 -17.84 -16.44
CA TYR A 191 17.23 -17.51 -17.00
C TYR A 191 17.28 -16.69 -18.30
N GLU A 192 18.46 -16.51 -18.92
CA GLU A 192 18.62 -15.77 -20.18
C GLU A 192 18.31 -16.58 -21.45
N ALA A 193 17.77 -17.80 -21.35
CA ALA A 193 17.62 -18.68 -22.51
C ALA A 193 16.21 -18.76 -23.13
N ASN A 194 15.18 -18.10 -22.58
CA ASN A 194 13.80 -18.19 -23.09
C ASN A 194 13.01 -16.86 -23.09
N LEU A 195 13.67 -15.73 -23.40
CA LEU A 195 12.97 -14.50 -23.83
C LEU A 195 13.33 -14.17 -25.27
#